data_AF-A0AAN0Y2J0-F1
#
_entry.id   AF-A0AAN0Y2J0-F1
#
_cell.length_a   1.000
_cell.length_b   1.000
_cell.length_c   1.000
_cell.angle_alpha   90.00
_cell.angle_beta   90.00
_cell.angle_gamma   90.00
#
_symmetry.space_group_name_H-M   'P 1'
#
loop_
_entity.id
_entity.type
_entity.pdbx_description
1 polymer ?
#
loop_
_entity_poly.entity_id
_entity_poly.type
_entity_poly.pdbx_seq_one_letter_code
_entity_poly.pdbx_strand_id
1 'polypeptide(L)'
;MYNREHKYSYWKEERKKGKWHYILKSFFMICCALLVGKVIGLFIFGDLHSFMDIIEQLPADLFIMMLVGFPISVLGWYHEESKFFRALRRKDKQLKMKQKSANQQKQN
;
A
#
# COMPACT_ATOMS: atom_id res chain seq x y z
N MET A 1 -4.10 -23.14 12.77
CA MET A 1 -3.74 -21.75 13.15
C MET A 1 -2.98 -21.11 12.00
N TYR A 2 -3.67 -20.38 11.11
CA TYR A 2 -3.06 -19.82 9.90
C TYR A 2 -2.23 -18.57 10.23
N ASN A 3 -0.90 -18.76 10.31
CA ASN A 3 0.20 -17.90 9.86
C ASN A 3 0.16 -16.36 10.03
N ARG A 4 -0.53 -15.80 11.03
CA ARG A 4 -0.47 -14.34 11.30
C ARG A 4 0.92 -13.86 11.71
N GLU A 5 1.76 -14.72 12.26
CA GLU A 5 3.12 -14.38 12.67
C GLU A 5 4.06 -14.19 11.48
N HIS A 6 3.92 -15.00 10.43
CA HIS A 6 4.69 -14.85 9.19
C HIS A 6 4.30 -13.60 8.42
N LYS A 7 3.01 -13.22 8.45
CA LYS A 7 2.57 -11.93 7.90
C LYS A 7 3.20 -10.75 8.66
N TYR A 8 3.54 -10.95 9.93
CA TYR A 8 4.17 -9.98 10.80
C TYR A 8 5.66 -9.79 10.52
N SER A 9 6.39 -10.90 10.35
CA SER A 9 7.81 -10.87 9.98
C SER A 9 8.00 -10.30 8.58
N TYR A 10 7.16 -10.70 7.63
CA TYR A 10 7.21 -10.20 6.25
C TYR A 10 6.99 -8.68 6.19
N TRP A 11 5.96 -8.15 6.85
CA TRP A 11 5.71 -6.71 6.89
C TRP A 11 6.80 -5.91 7.65
N LYS A 12 7.44 -6.53 8.65
CA LYS A 12 8.58 -5.93 9.38
C LYS A 12 9.82 -5.84 8.48
N GLU A 13 10.04 -6.80 7.60
CA GLU A 13 11.10 -6.77 6.59
C GLU A 13 10.78 -5.77 5.46
N GLU A 14 9.53 -5.69 5.02
CA GLU A 14 9.09 -4.69 4.03
C GLU A 14 9.15 -3.25 4.57
N ARG A 15 8.86 -3.04 5.87
CA ARG A 15 9.11 -1.77 6.57
C ARG A 15 10.57 -1.31 6.47
N LYS A 16 11.55 -2.23 6.44
CA LYS A 16 12.97 -1.88 6.29
C LYS A 16 13.34 -1.46 4.86
N LYS A 17 12.57 -1.87 3.84
CA LYS A 17 12.75 -1.41 2.45
C LYS A 17 12.29 0.03 2.23
N GLY A 18 11.56 0.61 3.19
CA GLY A 18 11.24 2.04 3.25
C GLY A 18 9.93 2.42 2.57
N LYS A 19 9.27 3.45 3.12
CA LYS A 19 8.00 4.03 2.64
C LYS A 19 8.00 4.29 1.12
N TRP A 20 9.09 4.85 0.62
CA TRP A 20 9.24 5.21 -0.78
C TRP A 20 9.18 4.02 -1.72
N HIS A 21 9.75 2.87 -1.35
CA HIS A 21 9.73 1.68 -2.21
C HIS A 21 8.32 1.16 -2.46
N TYR A 22 7.48 1.14 -1.41
CA TYR A 22 6.08 0.73 -1.56
C TYR A 22 5.26 1.77 -2.34
N ILE A 23 5.43 3.06 -2.03
CA ILE A 23 4.73 4.13 -2.74
C ILE A 23 5.09 4.09 -4.23
N LEU A 24 6.37 3.95 -4.58
CA LEU A 24 6.82 3.81 -5.98
C LEU A 24 6.27 2.56 -6.64
N LYS A 25 6.27 1.40 -5.96
CA LYS A 25 5.72 0.14 -6.51
C LYS A 25 4.22 0.25 -6.79
N SER A 26 3.45 0.78 -5.84
CA SER A 26 2.00 0.94 -5.98
C SER A 26 1.67 1.99 -7.05
N PHE A 27 2.40 3.11 -7.06
CA PHE A 27 2.28 4.13 -8.09
C PHE A 27 2.57 3.57 -9.49
N PHE A 28 3.64 2.76 -9.63
CA PHE A 28 3.99 2.12 -10.89
C PHE A 28 2.91 1.14 -11.36
N MET A 29 2.32 0.34 -10.46
CA MET A 29 1.19 -0.53 -10.80
C MET A 29 -0.03 0.25 -11.31
N ILE A 30 -0.38 1.35 -10.66
CA ILE A 30 -1.49 2.22 -11.09
C ILE A 30 -1.19 2.80 -12.48
N CYS A 31 0.04 3.27 -12.70
CA CYS A 31 0.47 3.80 -13.98
C CYS A 31 0.38 2.74 -15.09
N CYS A 32 0.85 1.52 -14.84
CA CYS A 32 0.72 0.40 -15.79
C CYS A 32 -0.74 0.05 -16.10
N ALA A 33 -1.60 -0.03 -15.09
CA ALA A 33 -3.02 -0.34 -15.28
C ALA A 33 -3.73 0.71 -16.17
N LEU A 34 -3.38 1.99 -15.99
CA LEU A 34 -3.94 3.09 -16.78
C LEU A 34 -3.39 3.11 -18.21
N LEU A 35 -2.09 2.84 -18.41
CA LEU A 35 -1.52 2.68 -19.75
C LEU A 35 -2.21 1.56 -20.53
N VAL A 36 -2.46 0.41 -19.88
CA VAL A 36 -3.23 -0.69 -20.48
C VAL A 36 -4.66 -0.24 -20.81
N GLY A 37 -5.31 0.48 -19.91
CA GLY A 37 -6.64 1.07 -20.16
C GLY A 37 -6.66 1.99 -21.38
N LYS A 38 -5.64 2.85 -21.56
CA LYS A 38 -5.53 3.72 -22.75
C LYS A 38 -5.28 2.92 -24.02
N VAL A 39 -4.44 1.88 -23.99
CA VAL A 39 -4.21 1.01 -25.16
C VAL A 39 -5.50 0.29 -25.57
N ILE A 40 -6.27 -0.22 -24.60
CA ILE A 40 -7.58 -0.85 -24.86
C ILE A 40 -8.57 0.18 -25.42
N GLY A 41 -8.62 1.39 -24.84
CA GLY A 41 -9.47 2.47 -25.33
C GLY A 41 -9.14 2.88 -26.77
N LEU A 42 -7.85 2.99 -27.10
CA LEU A 42 -7.35 3.21 -28.46
C LEU A 42 -7.76 2.11 -29.42
N PHE A 43 -7.70 0.85 -28.97
CA PHE A 43 -8.08 -0.28 -29.81
C PHE A 43 -9.58 -0.29 -30.14
N ILE A 44 -10.43 0.21 -29.22
CA ILE A 44 -11.89 0.25 -29.38
C ILE A 44 -12.36 1.53 -30.10
N PHE A 45 -11.73 2.67 -29.83
CA PHE A 45 -12.15 4.00 -30.31
C PHE A 45 -11.14 4.65 -31.27
N GLY A 46 -10.24 3.86 -31.87
CA GLY A 46 -9.10 4.34 -32.66
C GLY A 46 -9.44 5.24 -33.84
N ASP A 47 -10.66 5.17 -34.38
CA ASP A 47 -11.12 6.06 -35.45
C ASP A 47 -11.44 7.50 -34.98
N LEU A 48 -11.64 7.73 -33.67
CA LEU A 48 -11.99 9.05 -33.12
C LEU A 48 -10.78 9.88 -32.66
N HIS A 49 -9.61 9.27 -32.47
CA HIS A 49 -8.49 9.91 -31.77
C HIS A 49 -7.19 9.72 -32.56
N SER A 50 -6.56 10.83 -32.96
CA SER A 50 -5.27 10.79 -33.62
C SER A 50 -4.14 10.55 -32.62
N PHE A 51 -3.03 9.95 -33.08
CA PHE A 51 -1.84 9.72 -32.25
C PHE A 51 -1.31 11.01 -31.60
N MET A 52 -1.48 12.16 -32.27
CA MET A 52 -1.07 13.47 -31.75
C MET A 52 -1.92 13.92 -30.55
N ASP A 53 -3.24 13.68 -30.57
CA ASP A 53 -4.13 14.05 -29.47
C ASP A 53 -3.79 13.29 -28.18
N ILE A 54 -3.31 12.06 -28.31
CA ILE A 54 -2.89 11.22 -27.18
C ILE A 54 -1.59 11.74 -26.56
N ILE A 55 -0.64 12.18 -27.40
CA ILE A 55 0.63 12.75 -26.94
C ILE A 55 0.39 14.11 -26.26
N GLU A 56 -0.55 14.90 -26.77
CA GLU A 56 -0.90 16.19 -26.18
C GLU A 56 -1.64 16.05 -24.84
N GLN A 57 -2.46 15.01 -24.68
CA GLN A 57 -3.16 14.72 -23.42
C GLN A 57 -2.30 14.00 -22.37
N LEU A 58 -1.22 13.33 -22.78
CA LEU A 58 -0.35 12.56 -21.87
C LEU A 58 0.17 13.35 -20.65
N PRO A 59 0.63 14.61 -20.78
CA PRO A 59 1.10 15.40 -19.64
C PRO A 59 0.00 15.70 -18.62
N ALA A 60 -1.21 16.02 -19.09
CA ALA A 60 -2.36 16.29 -18.25
C ALA A 60 -2.80 15.03 -17.50
N ASP A 61 -2.85 13.90 -18.20
CA ASP A 61 -3.14 12.60 -17.62
C ASP A 61 -2.11 12.18 -16.58
N LEU A 62 -0.81 12.35 -16.87
CA LEU A 62 0.26 12.11 -15.90
C LEU A 62 0.11 13.00 -14.67
N PHE A 63 -0.27 14.26 -14.85
CA PHE A 63 -0.48 15.19 -13.75
C PHE A 63 -1.65 14.75 -12.85
N ILE A 64 -2.78 14.35 -13.44
CA ILE A 64 -3.94 13.81 -12.72
C ILE A 64 -3.57 12.51 -12.01
N MET A 65 -2.83 11.62 -12.67
CA MET A 65 -2.32 10.38 -12.08
C MET A 65 -1.41 10.64 -10.89
N MET A 66 -0.56 11.68 -10.97
CA MET A 66 0.29 12.08 -9.86
C MET A 66 -0.54 12.65 -8.70
N LEU A 67 -1.51 13.50 -9.01
CA LEU A 67 -2.41 14.12 -8.04
C LEU A 67 -3.27 13.10 -7.28
N VAL A 68 -3.71 12.03 -7.93
CA VAL A 68 -4.64 11.05 -7.34
C VAL A 68 -3.94 9.77 -6.92
N GLY A 69 -3.06 9.24 -7.77
CA GLY A 69 -2.32 8.01 -7.53
C GLY A 69 -1.30 8.11 -6.41
N PHE A 70 -0.65 9.27 -6.23
CA PHE A 70 0.30 9.47 -5.15
C PHE A 70 -0.38 9.50 -3.76
N PRO A 71 -1.43 10.30 -3.52
CA PRO A 71 -2.15 10.26 -2.23
C PRO A 71 -2.75 8.88 -1.93
N ILE A 72 -3.33 8.20 -2.91
CA ILE A 72 -3.87 6.84 -2.73
C ILE A 72 -2.76 5.88 -2.29
N SER A 73 -1.59 5.94 -2.92
CA SER A 73 -0.44 5.10 -2.56
C SER A 73 0.07 5.39 -1.15
N VAL A 74 0.10 6.67 -0.76
CA VAL A 74 0.48 7.11 0.60
C VAL A 74 -0.56 6.65 1.64
N LEU A 75 -1.85 6.80 1.37
CA LEU A 75 -2.95 6.38 2.25
C LEU A 75 -2.98 4.86 2.39
N GLY A 76 -2.77 4.12 1.30
CA GLY A 76 -2.66 2.66 1.31
C GLY A 76 -1.57 2.18 2.27
N TRP A 77 -0.37 2.77 2.17
CA TRP A 77 0.71 2.50 3.11
C TRP A 77 0.33 2.82 4.56
N TYR A 78 -0.25 4.01 4.80
CA TYR A 78 -0.59 4.44 6.16
C TYR A 78 -1.67 3.56 6.80
N HIS A 79 -2.62 3.08 6.02
CA HIS A 79 -3.66 2.16 6.46
C HIS A 79 -3.07 0.80 6.85
N GLU A 80 -2.15 0.28 6.04
CA GLU A 80 -1.48 -1.00 6.29
C GLU A 80 -0.55 -0.93 7.52
N GLU A 81 0.15 0.20 7.67
CA GLU A 81 0.96 0.50 8.85
C GLU A 81 0.10 0.67 10.13
N SER A 82 -1.08 1.27 10.01
CA SER A 82 -2.03 1.41 11.13
C SER A 82 -2.62 0.07 11.57
N LYS A 83 -2.91 -0.84 10.63
CA LYS A 83 -3.32 -2.23 10.95
C LYS A 83 -2.22 -2.96 11.71
N PHE A 84 -0.97 -2.79 11.29
CA PHE A 84 0.18 -3.37 11.98
C PHE A 84 0.35 -2.81 13.40
N PHE A 85 0.27 -1.48 13.57
CA PHE A 85 0.39 -0.86 14.90
C PHE A 85 -0.72 -1.32 15.86
N ARG A 86 -1.95 -1.44 15.36
CA ARG A 86 -3.07 -1.98 16.13
C ARG A 86 -2.85 -3.42 16.56
N ALA A 87 -2.24 -4.25 15.72
CA ALA A 87 -1.92 -5.63 16.07
C ALA A 87 -0.79 -5.73 17.12
N LEU A 88 0.26 -4.93 16.99
CA LEU A 88 1.36 -4.81 17.96
C LEU A 88 0.84 -4.40 19.34
N ARG A 89 -0.01 -3.38 19.39
CA ARG A 89 -0.56 -2.86 20.65
C ARG A 89 -1.39 -3.92 21.40
N ARG A 90 -2.07 -4.83 20.68
CA ARG A 90 -2.80 -5.95 21.30
C ARG A 90 -1.85 -6.98 21.89
N LYS A 91 -0.78 -7.35 21.16
CA LYS A 91 0.22 -8.29 21.67
C LYS A 91 0.97 -7.75 22.89
N ASP A 92 1.36 -6.48 22.86
CA ASP A 92 2.03 -5.82 24.01
C ASP A 92 1.13 -5.81 25.27
N LYS A 93 -0.16 -5.50 25.11
CA LYS A 93 -1.13 -5.57 26.22
C LYS A 93 -1.25 -6.99 26.79
N GLN A 94 -1.28 -8.02 25.94
CA GLN A 94 -1.36 -9.42 26.40
C GLN A 94 -0.10 -9.85 27.16
N LEU A 95 1.09 -9.44 26.69
CA LEU A 95 2.35 -9.73 27.37
C LEU A 95 2.42 -9.05 28.74
N LYS A 96 2.03 -7.77 28.84
CA LYS A 96 1.96 -7.03 30.11
C LYS A 96 0.98 -7.65 31.10
N MET A 97 -0.17 -8.15 30.62
CA MET A 97 -1.12 -8.87 31.48
C MET A 97 -0.54 -10.18 32.00
N LYS A 98 0.11 -10.98 31.14
CA LYS A 98 0.79 -12.21 31.57
C LYS A 98 1.89 -11.95 32.61
N GLN A 99 2.71 -10.91 32.42
CA GLN A 99 3.75 -10.51 33.38
C GLN A 99 3.15 -10.10 34.73
N LYS A 100 2.06 -9.33 34.74
CA LYS A 100 1.36 -8.96 35.97
C LYS A 100 0.83 -10.19 36.72
N SER A 101 0.17 -11.11 36.02
CA SER A 101 -0.35 -12.35 36.62
C SER A 101 0.77 -13.24 37.18
N ALA A 102 1.90 -13.35 36.48
CA ALA A 102 3.05 -14.12 36.93
C ALA A 102 3.75 -13.51 38.16
N ASN A 103 3.83 -12.17 38.25
CA ASN A 103 4.37 -11.49 39.43
C ASN A 103 3.44 -11.60 40.64
N GLN A 104 2.12 -11.58 40.42
CA GLN A 104 1.13 -11.78 41.49
C GLN A 104 1.19 -13.21 42.08
N GLN A 105 1.42 -14.22 41.25
CA GLN A 105 1.60 -15.61 41.70
C GLN A 105 2.90 -15.84 42.50
N LYS A 106 3.90 -14.96 42.37
CA LYS A 106 5.15 -15.04 43.15
C LYS A 106 5.06 -14.34 44.52
N GLN A 107 4.01 -13.55 44.74
CA GLN A 107 3.80 -12.80 45.99
C GLN A 107 2.77 -13.46 46.93
N ASN A 108 2.08 -14.51 46.47
CA ASN A 108 1.24 -15.41 47.26
C ASN A 108 1.98 -16.73 47.50
#